data_AF-A0AAW9KJN2-F1
#
_entry.id   AF-A0AAW9KJN2-F1
#
_cell.length_a   1.000
_cell.length_b   1.000
_cell.length_c   1.000
_cell.angle_alpha   90.00
_cell.angle_beta   90.00
_cell.angle_gamma   90.00
#
_symmetry.space_group_name_H-M   'P 1'
#
loop_
_entity.id
_entity.type
_entity.pdbx_description
1 polymer ?
#
loop_
_entity_poly.entity_id
_entity_poly.type
_entity_poly.pdbx_seq_one_letter_code
_entity_poly.pdbx_strand_id
1 'polypeptide(L)'
;IFGSFDLLGLFNSISDGIAGMSELIIISLLIAGTIEIIKFNGGIDFILNKGLKNFKSKRGAEYGIATLVSLVDICTANNTVAIVTVGPIAKNISNEFELEPKRVAGIMDMFSCVFQGIIPYGAQLISAAGLAALAPFAIMKVLFYPYRMGICAIIAIYIHWRNK
;
A
#
# COMPACT_ATOMS: atom_id res chain seq x y z
N ILE A 1 -10.90 -28.77 30.82
CA ILE A 1 -11.29 -28.65 29.40
C ILE A 1 -10.34 -27.66 28.75
N PHE A 2 -9.06 -28.01 28.69
CA PHE A 2 -8.04 -27.22 27.98
C PHE A 2 -7.38 -28.21 27.04
N GLY A 3 -7.93 -28.26 25.81
CA GLY A 3 -7.39 -29.06 24.73
C GLY A 3 -6.00 -28.54 24.41
N SER A 4 -5.00 -29.38 24.65
CA SER A 4 -3.64 -29.21 24.16
C SER A 4 -3.69 -28.78 22.69
N PHE A 5 -3.00 -27.70 22.34
CA PHE A 5 -2.70 -27.37 20.94
C PHE A 5 -1.86 -28.55 20.40
N ASP A 6 -2.54 -29.54 19.82
CA ASP A 6 -1.88 -30.73 19.29
C ASP A 6 -1.06 -30.36 18.05
N LEU A 7 0.01 -31.10 17.79
CA LEU A 7 0.90 -30.86 16.66
C LEU A 7 0.11 -30.88 15.34
N LEU A 8 -0.89 -31.75 15.23
CA LEU A 8 -1.82 -31.82 14.09
C LEU A 8 -2.73 -30.58 14.00
N GLY A 9 -3.20 -30.05 15.13
CA GLY A 9 -3.98 -28.80 15.18
C GLY A 9 -3.17 -27.59 14.72
N LEU A 10 -1.87 -27.56 15.04
CA LEU A 10 -0.94 -26.56 14.55
C LEU A 10 -0.79 -26.63 13.02
N PHE A 11 -0.54 -27.82 12.47
CA PHE A 11 -0.41 -28.00 11.02
C PHE A 11 -1.69 -27.65 10.27
N ASN A 12 -2.87 -28.01 10.79
CA ASN A 12 -4.15 -27.61 10.21
C ASN A 12 -4.33 -26.09 10.22
N SER A 13 -4.02 -25.41 11.33
CA SER A 13 -4.12 -23.94 11.43
C SER A 13 -3.16 -23.23 10.45
N ILE A 14 -1.96 -23.78 10.24
CA ILE A 14 -1.01 -23.26 9.25
C ILE A 14 -1.56 -23.47 7.83
N SER A 15 -2.08 -24.66 7.53
CA SER A 15 -2.67 -24.98 6.23
C SER A 15 -3.84 -24.06 5.91
N ASP A 16 -4.75 -23.84 6.86
CA ASP A 16 -5.90 -22.95 6.70
C ASP A 16 -5.46 -21.50 6.49
N GLY A 17 -4.43 -21.04 7.21
CA GLY A 17 -3.84 -19.72 7.00
C GLY A 17 -3.25 -19.54 5.60
N ILE A 18 -2.51 -20.52 5.10
CA ILE A 18 -1.94 -20.51 3.74
C ILE A 18 -3.07 -20.52 2.69
N ALA A 19 -4.08 -21.38 2.88
CA ALA A 19 -5.23 -21.45 1.98
C ALA A 19 -5.99 -20.12 1.93
N GLY A 20 -6.17 -19.45 3.08
CA GLY A 20 -6.77 -18.12 3.18
C GLY A 20 -5.99 -17.00 2.49
N MET A 21 -4.70 -17.21 2.20
CA MET A 21 -3.84 -16.25 1.49
C MET A 21 -3.62 -16.61 0.01
N SER A 22 -4.27 -17.68 -0.49
CA SER A 22 -4.07 -18.18 -1.86
C SER A 22 -4.28 -17.10 -2.94
N GLU A 23 -5.27 -16.22 -2.78
CA GLU A 23 -5.52 -15.10 -3.69
C GLU A 23 -4.34 -14.13 -3.77
N LEU A 24 -3.77 -13.75 -2.62
CA LEU A 24 -2.61 -12.85 -2.56
C LEU A 24 -1.36 -13.50 -3.16
N ILE A 25 -1.18 -14.81 -2.98
CA ILE A 25 -0.07 -15.57 -3.58
C ILE A 25 -0.17 -15.51 -5.12
N ILE A 26 -1.35 -15.81 -5.67
CA ILE A 26 -1.58 -15.78 -7.13
C ILE A 26 -1.32 -14.38 -7.69
N ILE A 27 -1.88 -13.35 -7.06
CA ILE A 27 -1.69 -11.95 -7.47
C ILE A 27 -0.21 -11.56 -7.42
N SER A 28 0.51 -11.94 -6.38
CA SER A 28 1.95 -11.63 -6.24
C SER A 28 2.78 -12.25 -7.38
N LEU A 29 2.46 -13.49 -7.77
CA LEU A 29 3.11 -14.16 -8.90
C LEU A 29 2.81 -13.46 -10.24
N LEU A 30 1.54 -13.09 -10.47
CA LEU A 30 1.13 -12.39 -11.69
C LEU A 30 1.79 -11.01 -11.78
N ILE A 31 1.84 -10.27 -10.67
CA ILE A 31 2.49 -8.96 -10.60
C ILE A 31 3.99 -9.10 -10.90
N ALA A 32 4.67 -10.09 -10.30
CA ALA A 32 6.09 -10.32 -10.55
C ALA A 32 6.38 -10.57 -12.04
N GLY A 33 5.58 -11.40 -12.70
CA GLY A 33 5.70 -11.65 -14.15
C GLY A 33 5.37 -10.41 -15.00
N THR A 34 4.27 -9.72 -14.70
CA THR A 34 3.83 -8.52 -15.42
C THR A 34 4.87 -7.40 -15.32
N ILE A 35 5.47 -7.22 -14.15
CA ILE A 35 6.49 -6.19 -13.93
C ILE A 35 7.74 -6.47 -14.75
N GLU A 36 8.16 -7.73 -14.86
CA GLU A 36 9.31 -8.09 -15.68
C GLU A 36 9.07 -7.81 -17.17
N ILE A 37 7.84 -8.04 -17.65
CA ILE A 37 7.42 -7.66 -19.01
C ILE A 37 7.45 -6.13 -19.19
N ILE A 38 6.98 -5.36 -18.20
CA ILE A 38 7.04 -3.89 -18.23
C ILE A 38 8.49 -3.41 -18.29
N LYS A 39 9.41 -4.03 -17.52
CA LYS A 39 10.85 -3.69 -17.57
C LYS A 39 11.43 -3.97 -18.95
N PHE A 40 11.16 -5.15 -19.49
CA PHE A 40 11.65 -5.58 -20.80
C PHE A 40 11.21 -4.64 -21.93
N ASN A 41 9.99 -4.12 -21.85
CA ASN A 41 9.45 -3.17 -22.84
C ASN A 41 9.79 -1.69 -22.56
N GLY A 42 10.68 -1.38 -21.60
CA GLY A 42 11.07 0.00 -21.29
C GLY A 42 9.96 0.84 -20.63
N GLY A 43 8.92 0.21 -20.07
CA GLY A 43 7.81 0.91 -19.44
C GLY A 43 8.22 1.69 -18.18
N ILE A 44 9.28 1.26 -17.49
CA ILE A 44 9.86 2.02 -16.37
C ILE A 44 10.45 3.33 -16.88
N ASP A 45 11.24 3.29 -17.96
CA ASP A 45 11.80 4.49 -18.57
C ASP A 45 10.71 5.43 -19.08
N PHE A 46 9.59 4.88 -19.56
CA PHE A 46 8.42 5.69 -19.92
C PHE A 46 7.80 6.40 -18.70
N ILE A 47 7.63 5.69 -17.58
CA ILE A 47 7.13 6.29 -16.33
C ILE A 47 8.08 7.39 -15.88
N LEU A 48 9.39 7.11 -15.82
CA LEU A 48 10.44 8.05 -15.41
C LEU A 48 10.50 9.28 -16.34
N ASN A 49 10.50 9.10 -17.66
CA ASN A 49 10.71 10.19 -18.61
C ASN A 49 9.44 11.00 -18.95
N LYS A 50 8.26 10.38 -18.90
CA LYS A 50 7.00 10.99 -19.36
C LYS A 50 6.04 11.31 -18.22
N GLY A 51 5.96 10.44 -17.20
CA GLY A 51 5.12 10.63 -16.02
C GLY A 51 5.80 11.43 -14.91
N LEU A 52 7.10 11.23 -14.70
CA LEU A 52 7.89 11.86 -13.64
C LEU A 52 8.67 13.10 -14.10
N LYS A 53 8.46 13.58 -15.34
CA LYS A 53 9.12 14.78 -15.89
C LYS A 53 8.92 16.06 -15.04
N ASN A 54 7.91 16.05 -14.16
CA ASN A 54 7.62 17.13 -13.20
C ASN A 54 8.39 16.99 -11.87
N PHE A 55 8.96 15.83 -11.55
CA PHE A 55 9.71 15.62 -10.32
C PHE A 55 11.16 16.05 -10.52
N LYS A 56 11.43 17.33 -10.24
CA LYS A 56 12.80 17.89 -10.24
C LYS A 56 13.51 17.75 -8.89
N SER A 57 12.89 17.09 -7.90
CA SER A 57 13.43 17.00 -6.54
C SER A 57 13.11 15.67 -5.88
N LYS A 58 13.97 15.25 -4.94
CA LYS A 58 13.78 14.06 -4.10
C LYS A 58 12.45 14.10 -3.33
N ARG A 59 12.03 15.30 -2.90
CA ARG A 59 10.71 15.55 -2.30
C ARG A 59 9.55 15.26 -3.26
N GLY A 60 9.68 15.70 -4.51
CA GLY A 60 8.69 15.43 -5.55
C GLY A 60 8.52 13.92 -5.78
N ALA A 61 9.63 13.19 -5.88
CA ALA A 61 9.61 11.74 -6.07
C ALA A 61 8.86 11.01 -4.94
N GLU A 62 9.05 11.43 -3.68
CA GLU A 62 8.27 10.88 -2.54
C GLU A 62 6.76 11.11 -2.67
N TYR A 63 6.33 12.31 -3.07
CA TYR A 63 4.91 12.56 -3.32
C TYR A 63 4.38 11.80 -4.53
N GLY A 64 5.21 11.57 -5.55
CA GLY A 64 4.87 10.72 -6.69
C GLY A 64 4.58 9.29 -6.26
N ILE A 65 5.46 8.69 -5.46
CA ILE A 65 5.28 7.34 -4.92
C ILE A 65 4.02 7.28 -4.03
N ALA A 66 3.84 8.27 -3.15
CA ALA A 66 2.66 8.39 -2.30
C ALA A 66 1.37 8.45 -3.14
N THR A 67 1.34 9.26 -4.19
CA THR A 67 0.17 9.38 -5.07
C THR A 67 -0.11 8.07 -5.82
N LEU A 68 0.94 7.41 -6.32
CA LEU A 68 0.81 6.14 -7.05
C LEU A 68 0.21 5.05 -6.16
N VAL A 69 0.75 4.84 -4.94
CA VAL A 69 0.21 3.82 -4.04
C VAL A 69 -1.22 4.14 -3.64
N SER A 70 -1.54 5.40 -3.38
CA SER A 70 -2.90 5.83 -3.01
C SER A 70 -3.91 5.62 -4.13
N LEU A 71 -3.55 5.92 -5.38
CA LEU A 71 -4.44 5.69 -6.51
C LEU A 71 -4.72 4.19 -6.72
N VAL A 72 -3.68 3.36 -6.65
CA VAL A 72 -3.86 1.91 -6.78
C VAL A 72 -4.70 1.39 -5.61
N ASP A 73 -4.42 1.82 -4.38
CA ASP A 73 -5.17 1.42 -3.18
C ASP A 73 -6.64 1.84 -3.22
N ILE A 74 -6.94 3.05 -3.69
CA ILE A 74 -8.33 3.47 -3.94
C ILE A 74 -9.00 2.53 -4.94
N CYS A 75 -8.33 2.17 -6.03
CA CYS A 75 -8.91 1.29 -7.05
C CYS A 75 -9.07 -0.16 -6.57
N THR A 76 -8.15 -0.67 -5.77
CA THR A 76 -8.12 -2.08 -5.35
C THR A 76 -8.77 -2.35 -3.99
N ALA A 77 -8.95 -1.31 -3.17
CA ALA A 77 -9.37 -1.40 -1.78
C ALA A 77 -8.54 -2.41 -0.96
N ASN A 78 -7.22 -2.47 -1.22
CA ASN A 78 -6.34 -3.46 -0.61
C ASN A 78 -4.89 -2.97 -0.54
N ASN A 79 -4.45 -2.64 0.69
CA ASN A 79 -3.08 -2.21 1.01
C ASN A 79 -2.02 -3.12 0.40
N THR A 80 -2.16 -4.45 0.57
CA THR A 80 -1.15 -5.42 0.14
C THR A 80 -1.03 -5.44 -1.38
N VAL A 81 -2.16 -5.52 -2.09
CA VAL A 81 -2.16 -5.53 -3.56
C VAL A 81 -1.59 -4.21 -4.09
N ALA A 82 -1.96 -3.08 -3.49
CA ALA A 82 -1.43 -1.77 -3.89
C ALA A 82 0.10 -1.67 -3.69
N ILE A 83 0.61 -2.05 -2.52
CA ILE A 83 2.04 -2.03 -2.20
C ILE A 83 2.82 -2.98 -3.12
N VAL A 84 2.35 -4.21 -3.32
CA VAL A 84 3.05 -5.20 -4.17
C VAL A 84 3.07 -4.74 -5.63
N THR A 85 2.00 -4.11 -6.11
CA THR A 85 1.91 -3.56 -7.47
C THR A 85 2.84 -2.36 -7.66
N VAL A 86 2.82 -1.40 -6.73
CA VAL A 86 3.59 -0.15 -6.84
C VAL A 86 5.05 -0.34 -6.44
N GLY A 87 5.36 -1.33 -5.59
CA GLY A 87 6.67 -1.53 -4.97
C GLY A 87 7.84 -1.51 -5.95
N PRO A 88 7.81 -2.28 -7.05
CA PRO A 88 8.91 -2.26 -8.02
C PRO A 88 9.03 -0.94 -8.77
N ILE A 89 7.92 -0.24 -9.06
CA ILE A 89 7.94 1.10 -9.65
C ILE A 89 8.58 2.08 -8.66
N ALA A 90 8.15 2.06 -7.40
CA ALA A 90 8.70 2.89 -6.34
C ALA A 90 10.19 2.62 -6.10
N LYS A 91 10.65 1.36 -6.23
CA LYS A 91 12.07 0.99 -6.15
C LYS A 91 12.89 1.63 -7.28
N ASN A 92 12.37 1.64 -8.51
CA ASN A 92 13.09 2.28 -9.62
C ASN A 92 13.16 3.80 -9.44
N ILE A 93 12.07 4.43 -9.00
CA ILE A 93 12.04 5.86 -8.65
C ILE A 93 13.04 6.15 -7.51
N SER A 94 13.08 5.28 -6.50
CA SER A 94 14.03 5.39 -5.38
C SER A 94 15.47 5.35 -5.84
N ASN A 95 15.80 4.51 -6.82
CA ASN A 95 17.16 4.40 -7.35
C ASN A 95 17.55 5.66 -8.15
N GLU A 96 16.65 6.15 -9.01
CA GLU A 96 16.88 7.33 -9.85
C GLU A 96 17.08 8.61 -9.02
N PHE A 97 16.28 8.78 -7.97
CA PHE A 97 16.34 9.96 -7.08
C PHE A 97 17.19 9.74 -5.83
N GLU A 98 17.88 8.59 -5.72
CA GLU A 98 18.67 8.18 -4.56
C GLU A 98 17.92 8.38 -3.22
N LEU A 99 16.68 7.90 -3.17
CA LEU A 99 15.87 7.87 -1.96
C LEU A 99 16.25 6.66 -1.11
N GLU A 100 16.13 6.80 0.21
CA GLU A 100 16.38 5.69 1.13
C GLU A 100 15.27 4.63 1.01
N PRO A 101 15.59 3.35 0.71
CA PRO A 101 14.57 2.31 0.49
C PRO A 101 13.62 2.11 1.67
N LYS A 102 14.13 2.21 2.91
CA LYS A 102 13.33 2.12 4.15
C LYS A 102 12.28 3.23 4.22
N ARG A 103 12.65 4.44 3.80
CA ARG A 103 11.76 5.60 3.78
C ARG A 103 10.69 5.45 2.71
N VAL A 104 11.07 5.01 1.51
CA VAL A 104 10.13 4.74 0.42
C VAL A 104 9.10 3.68 0.84
N ALA A 105 9.54 2.58 1.47
CA ALA A 105 8.64 1.57 2.00
C ALA A 105 7.66 2.13 3.04
N GLY A 106 8.14 2.95 3.98
CA GLY A 106 7.29 3.59 4.98
C GLY A 106 6.28 4.59 4.39
N ILE A 107 6.67 5.33 3.33
CA ILE A 107 5.75 6.22 2.62
C ILE A 107 4.65 5.39 1.94
N MET A 108 5.01 4.31 1.24
CA MET A 108 4.01 3.46 0.61
C MET A 108 2.99 2.92 1.63
N ASP A 109 3.49 2.38 2.74
CA ASP A 109 2.67 1.80 3.81
C ASP A 109 1.73 2.83 4.47
N MET A 110 2.25 4.01 4.84
CA MET A 110 1.45 5.08 5.43
C MET A 110 0.33 5.52 4.48
N PHE A 111 0.65 5.74 3.20
CA PHE A 111 -0.33 6.23 2.24
C PHE A 111 -1.37 5.16 1.89
N SER A 112 -1.02 3.88 1.74
CA SER A 112 -2.03 2.83 1.61
C SER A 112 -2.94 2.76 2.84
N CYS A 113 -2.38 2.78 4.06
CA CYS A 113 -3.20 2.70 5.27
C CYS A 113 -4.16 3.87 5.44
N VAL A 114 -3.76 5.08 5.02
CA VAL A 114 -4.60 6.28 5.08
C VAL A 114 -5.82 6.12 4.17
N PHE A 115 -5.62 5.76 2.91
CA PHE A 115 -6.72 5.68 1.96
C PHE A 115 -7.63 4.49 2.26
N GLN A 116 -7.07 3.31 2.49
CA GLN A 116 -7.83 2.13 2.91
C GLN A 116 -8.67 2.36 4.17
N GLY A 117 -8.15 3.12 5.14
CA GLY A 117 -8.89 3.46 6.36
C GLY A 117 -10.01 4.48 6.16
N ILE A 118 -10.03 5.20 5.03
CA ILE A 118 -11.03 6.23 4.71
C ILE A 118 -12.08 5.70 3.74
N ILE A 119 -11.72 4.77 2.85
CA ILE A 119 -12.58 4.32 1.76
C ILE A 119 -13.83 3.58 2.27
N PRO A 120 -15.05 3.98 1.86
CA PRO A 120 -16.31 3.37 2.37
C PRO A 120 -16.50 1.91 1.95
N TYR A 121 -15.88 1.48 0.85
CA TYR A 121 -15.94 0.11 0.35
C TYR A 121 -14.76 -0.76 0.84
N GLY A 122 -13.93 -0.25 1.75
CA GLY A 122 -12.85 -1.02 2.35
C GLY A 122 -13.42 -2.11 3.28
N ALA A 123 -12.85 -3.31 3.23
CA ALA A 123 -13.32 -4.46 4.01
C ALA A 123 -13.44 -4.15 5.52
N GLN A 124 -12.52 -3.34 6.07
CA GLN A 124 -12.52 -2.93 7.47
C GLN A 124 -13.71 -2.03 7.82
N LEU A 125 -14.01 -1.06 6.95
CA LEU A 125 -15.11 -0.12 7.13
C LEU A 125 -16.47 -0.80 6.93
N ILE A 126 -16.59 -1.68 5.93
CA ILE A 126 -17.79 -2.50 5.70
C ILE A 126 -18.05 -3.42 6.90
N SER A 127 -17.02 -4.07 7.42
CA SER A 127 -17.17 -4.97 8.58
C SER A 127 -17.62 -4.21 9.82
N ALA A 128 -17.04 -3.03 10.08
CA ALA A 128 -17.44 -2.15 11.18
C ALA A 128 -18.87 -1.62 10.99
N ALA A 129 -19.23 -1.22 9.77
CA ALA A 129 -20.59 -0.79 9.41
C ALA A 129 -21.63 -1.88 9.63
N GLY A 130 -21.31 -3.13 9.25
CA GLY A 130 -22.17 -4.29 9.46
C GLY A 130 -22.40 -4.59 10.94
N LEU A 131 -21.36 -4.49 11.78
CA LEU A 131 -21.46 -4.67 13.23
C LEU A 131 -22.23 -3.53 13.92
N ALA A 132 -22.01 -2.29 13.49
CA ALA A 132 -22.63 -1.11 14.08
C ALA A 132 -24.05 -0.83 13.54
N ALA A 133 -24.49 -1.54 12.49
CA ALA A 133 -25.69 -1.24 11.72
C ALA A 133 -25.78 0.23 11.25
N LEU A 134 -24.63 0.82 10.93
CA LEU A 134 -24.50 2.20 10.47
C LEU A 134 -24.00 2.23 9.02
N ALA A 135 -24.33 3.29 8.29
CA ALA A 135 -23.75 3.51 6.98
C ALA A 135 -22.22 3.74 7.09
N PRO A 136 -21.38 3.16 6.22
CA PRO A 136 -19.93 3.40 6.23
C PRO A 136 -19.55 4.89 6.21
N PHE A 137 -20.32 5.71 5.47
CA PHE A 137 -20.13 7.16 5.44
C PHE A 137 -20.33 7.86 6.78
N ALA A 138 -21.15 7.30 7.68
CA ALA A 138 -21.32 7.85 9.03
C ALA A 138 -20.07 7.59 9.88
N ILE A 139 -19.47 6.40 9.74
CA ILE A 139 -18.23 6.01 10.44
C ILE A 139 -17.04 6.82 9.92
N MET A 140 -16.97 7.07 8.61
CA MET A 140 -15.94 7.92 8.00
C MET A 140 -15.81 9.28 8.68
N LYS A 141 -16.90 9.92 9.09
CA LYS A 141 -16.85 11.25 9.73
C LYS A 141 -16.09 11.27 11.05
N VAL A 142 -16.03 10.15 11.76
CA VAL A 142 -15.42 10.02 13.09
C VAL A 142 -14.09 9.26 13.06
N LEU A 143 -13.57 8.93 11.88
CA LEU A 143 -12.29 8.23 11.71
C LEU A 143 -11.09 9.16 11.94
N PHE A 144 -10.88 9.57 13.19
CA PHE A 144 -9.79 10.50 13.52
C PHE A 144 -8.38 9.95 13.24
N TYR A 145 -8.19 8.63 13.24
CA TYR A 145 -6.87 8.02 13.10
C TYR A 145 -6.33 8.10 11.66
N PRO A 146 -7.02 7.58 10.62
CA PRO A 146 -6.54 7.67 9.23
C PRO A 146 -6.30 9.12 8.77
N TYR A 147 -7.20 10.05 9.11
CA TYR A 147 -7.02 11.46 8.75
C TYR A 147 -5.79 12.09 9.39
N ARG A 148 -5.56 11.84 10.69
CA ARG A 148 -4.36 12.35 11.38
C ARG A 148 -3.09 11.70 10.85
N MET A 149 -3.11 10.41 10.54
CA MET A 149 -1.98 9.73 9.90
C MET A 149 -1.65 10.36 8.55
N GLY A 150 -2.64 10.66 7.71
CA GLY A 150 -2.43 11.30 6.41
C GLY A 150 -1.79 12.68 6.54
N ILE A 151 -2.24 13.49 7.51
CA ILE A 151 -1.64 14.78 7.83
C ILE A 151 -0.18 14.60 8.26
N CYS A 152 0.09 13.68 9.18
CA CYS A 152 1.44 13.36 9.65
C CYS A 152 2.35 12.89 8.51
N ALA A 153 1.85 12.04 7.60
CA ALA A 153 2.62 11.53 6.46
C ALA A 153 3.02 12.65 5.49
N ILE A 154 2.09 13.57 5.18
CA ILE A 154 2.37 14.73 4.32
C ILE A 154 3.41 15.66 4.97
N ILE A 155 3.27 15.91 6.28
CA ILE A 155 4.22 16.72 7.05
C ILE A 155 5.59 16.03 7.10
N ALA A 156 5.65 14.72 7.27
CA ALA A 156 6.89 13.96 7.29
C ALA A 156 7.67 14.02 5.96
N ILE A 157 6.96 14.05 4.82
CA ILE A 157 7.57 14.32 3.51
C ILE A 157 8.07 15.77 3.42
N TYR A 158 7.29 16.72 3.92
CA TYR A 158 7.65 18.14 3.89
C TYR A 158 8.91 18.48 4.70
N ILE A 159 8.95 18.06 5.96
CA ILE A 159 10.01 18.44 6.91
C ILE A 159 11.34 17.78 6.54
N HIS A 160 11.32 16.53 6.09
CA HIS A 160 12.55 15.76 5.83
C HIS A 160 13.48 16.44 4.82
N TRP A 161 12.90 17.02 3.76
CA TRP A 161 13.65 17.71 2.71
C TRP A 161 13.82 19.21 2.96
N ARG A 162 13.20 19.77 4.00
CA ARG A 162 13.46 21.16 4.42
C ARG A 162 14.75 21.28 5.24
N ASN A 163 15.11 20.22 5.95
CA ASN A 163 16.25 20.20 6.86
C ASN A 163 17.52 19.59 6.23
N LYS A 164 17.54 19.38 4.91
CA LYS A 164 18.67 18.92 4.09
C LYS A 164 18.88 19.90 2.95
#